data_AF-A0A2E6GQY6-F1
#
_entry.id   AF-A0A2E6GQY6-F1
#
_cell.length_a   1.000
_cell.length_b   1.000
_cell.length_c   1.000
_cell.angle_alpha   90.00
_cell.angle_beta   90.00
_cell.angle_gamma   90.00
#
_symmetry.space_group_name_H-M   'P 1'
#
loop_
_entity.id
_entity.type
_entity.pdbx_description
1 polymer ?
#
loop_
_entity_poly.entity_id
_entity_poly.type
_entity_poly.pdbx_seq_one_letter_code
_entity_poly.pdbx_strand_id
1 'polypeptide(L)' 'MDDEDDIVRPNDWTQRDIEKLSIEQLEEYIAELKTEIARVEADIAAKKSHVSAAEALFKK' A
#
# COMPACT_ATOMS: atom_id res chain seq x y z
N MET A 1 20.64 19.92 -3.13
CA MET A 1 19.27 19.53 -3.49
C MET A 1 18.86 18.63 -2.35
N ASP A 2 17.88 19.06 -1.55
CA ASP A 2 17.49 18.35 -0.33
C ASP A 2 17.12 16.90 -0.68
N ASP A 3 17.77 15.98 0.01
CA ASP A 3 17.62 14.54 -0.08
C ASP A 3 16.24 14.13 0.50
N GLU A 4 15.14 14.48 -0.17
CA GLU A 4 13.77 14.17 0.26
C GLU A 4 13.35 12.72 -0.04
N ASP A 5 14.21 11.93 -0.69
CA ASP A 5 13.84 10.65 -1.30
C ASP A 5 14.10 9.38 -0.46
N ASP A 6 14.64 9.48 0.76
CA ASP A 6 15.02 8.28 1.53
C ASP A 6 14.28 8.11 2.86
N ILE A 7 12.97 8.40 2.87
CA ILE A 7 12.10 7.96 3.96
C ILE A 7 11.84 6.45 3.78
N VAL A 8 12.76 5.63 4.27
CA VAL A 8 12.54 4.19 4.47
C VAL A 8 11.39 4.04 5.45
N ARG A 9 10.18 3.79 4.92
CA ARG A 9 9.05 3.43 5.76
C ARG A 9 9.34 2.07 6.38
N PRO A 10 9.30 1.93 7.72
CA PRO A 10 9.45 0.64 8.36
C PRO A 10 8.46 -0.35 7.73
N ASN A 11 8.96 -1.48 7.25
CA ASN A 11 8.10 -2.58 6.83
C ASN A 11 7.66 -3.32 8.10
N ASP A 12 6.78 -2.67 8.87
CA ASP A 12 6.25 -3.17 10.15
C ASP A 12 5.29 -4.35 9.97
N TRP A 13 5.05 -4.76 8.71
CA TRP A 13 4.23 -5.92 8.42
C TRP A 13 4.99 -7.19 8.79
N THR A 14 4.60 -7.78 9.91
CA THR A 14 5.07 -9.09 10.35
C THR A 14 4.08 -10.15 9.91
N GLN A 15 4.56 -11.16 9.19
CA GLN A 15 3.73 -12.29 8.79
C GLN A 15 3.19 -13.03 10.02
N ARG A 16 1.87 -13.18 10.11
CA ARG A 16 1.22 -13.96 11.16
C ARG A 16 1.51 -15.46 10.98
N ASP A 17 1.68 -16.17 12.10
CA ASP A 17 1.76 -17.63 12.13
C ASP A 17 0.37 -18.24 11.84
N ILE A 18 0.17 -18.73 10.62
CA ILE A 18 -1.12 -19.21 10.13
C ILE A 18 -1.44 -20.65 10.57
N GLU A 19 -0.45 -21.43 11.03
CA GLU A 19 -0.65 -22.82 11.44
C GLU A 19 -1.51 -22.95 12.70
N LYS A 20 -1.63 -21.87 13.47
CA LYS A 20 -2.41 -21.80 14.72
C LYS A 20 -3.83 -21.27 14.54
N LEU A 21 -4.23 -20.89 13.33
CA LEU A 21 -5.53 -20.29 13.06
C LEU A 21 -6.55 -21.34 12.63
N SER A 22 -7.80 -21.18 13.08
CA SER A 22 -8.94 -21.93 12.55
C SER A 22 -9.28 -21.47 11.13
N ILE A 23 -10.14 -22.21 10.41
CA ILE A 23 -10.62 -21.81 9.08
C ILE A 23 -11.29 -20.43 9.12
N GLU A 24 -12.17 -20.20 10.09
CA GLU A 24 -12.87 -18.91 10.26
C GLU A 24 -11.87 -17.76 10.49
N GLN A 25 -10.84 -17.99 11.30
CA GLN A 25 -9.79 -17.00 11.54
C GLN A 25 -8.93 -16.73 10.30
N LEU A 26 -8.72 -17.74 9.45
CA LEU A 26 -8.04 -17.57 8.16
C LEU A 26 -8.89 -16.75 7.19
N GLU A 27 -10.21 -16.98 7.17
CA GLU A 27 -11.14 -16.21 6.34
C GLU A 27 -11.20 -14.73 6.78
N GLU A 28 -11.27 -14.47 8.09
CA GLU A 28 -11.19 -13.12 8.66
C GLU A 28 -9.86 -12.44 8.31
N TYR A 29 -8.75 -13.15 8.47
CA TYR A 29 -7.43 -12.62 8.14
C TYR A 29 -7.29 -12.28 6.65
N ILE A 30 -7.85 -13.11 5.76
CA ILE A 30 -7.91 -12.81 4.32
C ILE A 30 -8.74 -11.55 4.05
N ALA A 31 -9.87 -11.37 4.74
CA ALA A 31 -10.72 -10.19 4.55
C ALA A 31 -10.00 -8.90 4.99
N GLU A 32 -9.28 -8.93 6.11
CA GLU A 32 -8.44 -7.82 6.58
C GLU A 32 -7.37 -7.46 5.55
N LEU A 33 -6.59 -8.45 5.08
CA LEU A 33 -5.52 -8.23 4.10
C LEU A 33 -6.05 -7.66 2.78
N LYS A 34 -7.20 -8.16 2.29
CA LYS A 34 -7.82 -7.63 1.06
C LYS A 34 -8.27 -6.18 1.22
N THR A 35 -8.77 -5.82 2.39
CA THR A 35 -9.16 -4.42 2.69
C THR A 35 -7.94 -3.51 2.66
N GLU A 36 -6.83 -3.95 3.24
CA GLU A 36 -5.59 -3.18 3.24
C GLU A 36 -4.99 -3.06 1.83
N ILE A 37 -5.03 -4.12 1.02
CA ILE A 37 -4.64 -4.07 -0.39
C ILE A 37 -5.44 -3.00 -1.13
N ALA A 38 -6.76 -3.00 -0.99
CA ALA A 38 -7.62 -2.02 -1.65
C ALA A 38 -7.29 -0.57 -1.23
N ARG A 39 -7.01 -0.35 0.07
CA ARG A 39 -6.59 0.96 0.59
C ARG A 39 -5.29 1.44 -0.06
N VAL A 40 -4.28 0.57 -0.12
CA VAL A 40 -2.97 0.89 -0.69
C VAL A 40 -3.06 1.12 -2.21
N GLU A 41 -3.86 0.31 -2.93
CA GLU A 41 -4.12 0.51 -4.35
C GLU A 41 -4.77 1.86 -4.65
N ALA A 42 -5.72 2.30 -3.81
CA ALA A 42 -6.34 3.62 -3.92
C ALA A 42 -5.32 4.76 -3.71
N ASP A 43 -4.47 4.66 -2.69
CA ASP A 43 -3.39 5.63 -2.44
C ASP A 43 -2.40 5.68 -3.61
N ILE A 44 -2.03 4.53 -4.19
CA ILE A 44 -1.17 4.46 -5.37
C ILE A 44 -1.83 5.13 -6.57
N ALA A 45 -3.12 4.86 -6.82
CA ALA A 45 -3.86 5.46 -7.93
C ALA A 45 -3.92 6.98 -7.79
N ALA A 46 -4.20 7.49 -6.58
CA ALA A 46 -4.18 8.93 -6.29
C ALA A 46 -2.80 9.54 -6.58
N LYS A 47 -1.72 8.93 -6.05
CA LYS A 47 -0.35 9.40 -6.29
C LYS A 47 0.03 9.41 -7.78
N LYS A 48 -0.34 8.38 -8.54
CA LYS A 48 -0.11 8.34 -9.99
C LYS A 48 -0.86 9.44 -10.73
N SER A 49 -2.10 9.74 -10.34
CA SER A 49 -2.89 10.81 -10.94
C SER A 49 -2.20 12.18 -10.79
N HIS A 50 -1.62 12.46 -9.62
CA HIS A 50 -0.84 13.68 -9.40
C HIS A 50 0.38 13.79 -10.31
N VAL A 51 1.12 12.69 -10.49
CA VAL A 51 2.30 12.65 -11.38
C VAL A 51 1.88 12.91 -12.83
N SER A 52 0.84 12.23 -13.33
CA SER A 52 0.37 12.43 -14.71
C SER A 52 -0.16 13.85 -14.96
N ALA A 53 -0.79 14.48 -13.98
CA ALA A 53 -1.23 15.88 -14.09
C ALA A 53 -0.03 16.84 -14.15
N ALA A 54 1.02 16.60 -13.37
CA ALA A 54 2.24 17.38 -13.42
C ALA A 54 2.96 17.22 -14.77
N GLU A 55 3.14 16.00 -15.25
CA GLU A 55 3.77 15.74 -16.56
C GLU A 55 3.05 16.43 -17.72
N ALA A 56 1.72 16.49 -17.68
CA ALA A 56 0.91 17.18 -18.68
C ALA A 56 1.09 18.72 -18.63
N LEU A 57 1.37 19.28 -17.45
CA LEU A 57 1.60 20.71 -17.25
C LEU A 57 3.00 21.14 -17.74
N PHE A 58 4.01 20.26 -17.60
CA PHE A 58 5.40 20.54 -18.00
C PHE A 58 5.71 20.21 -19.47
N LYS A 59 4.84 19.46 -20.18
CA LYS A 59 5.00 19.13 -21.61
C LYS A 59 4.29 20.10 -22.56
N LYS A 60 3.74 21.22 -22.05
CA LYS A 60 3.06 22.24 -22.85
C LYS A 60 3.90 23.52 -22.97
#